data_AF-A0A243SFD0-F1
#
_entry.id   AF-A0A243SFD0-F1
#
_cell.length_a   1.000
_cell.length_b   1.000
_cell.length_c   1.000
_cell.angle_alpha   90.00
_cell.angle_beta   90.00
_cell.angle_gamma   90.00
#
_symmetry.space_group_name_H-M   'P 1'
#
loop_
_entity.id
_entity.type
_entity.pdbx_description
1 polymer ?
#
loop_
_entity_poly.entity_id
_entity_poly.type
_entity_poly.pdbx_seq_one_letter_code
_entity_poly.pdbx_strand_id
1 'polypeptide(L)'
;MIVNKNIKVIVSDLDGTLLNSNHTISDKTISVFQKLHLHNYVIIVATGRHHLDAMPILDSLGFPVYLVSSNGARIHAPDKKLLYSFDIKSDHIQSVLSIDIDPDITTVLFKEDIWFTNKYNKKLNDFQPEIRYRPELVNFNELEDYAGIKLLFTHENHSKLLAVRDRILEKHEGLFNHAFSLPFCLEFMDKSVDKSVAIANILELENFSFQETLVFGDGYNDENMLREAGIGVLMDNAPQSLKELLPQLEITTTNETDGVANYITNKIINSKLELQQ
;
A
#
# COMPACT_ATOMS: atom_id res chain seq x y z
N MET A 1 -29.90 -2.34 -6.43
CA MET A 1 -28.66 -2.32 -5.63
C MET A 1 -28.86 -1.37 -4.47
N ILE A 2 -28.79 -1.88 -3.24
CA ILE A 2 -28.96 -1.07 -2.04
C ILE A 2 -27.62 -0.35 -1.82
N VAL A 3 -27.55 0.95 -2.10
CA VAL A 3 -26.45 1.77 -1.61
C VAL A 3 -26.54 1.72 -0.09
N ASN A 4 -25.53 1.13 0.57
CA ASN A 4 -25.51 1.03 2.02
C ASN A 4 -25.47 2.46 2.59
N LYS A 5 -26.56 2.90 3.23
CA LYS A 5 -26.80 4.32 3.60
C LYS A 5 -25.78 4.89 4.61
N ASN A 6 -24.86 4.05 5.11
CA ASN A 6 -23.91 4.38 6.16
C ASN A 6 -22.44 4.51 5.71
N ILE A 7 -22.13 4.57 4.40
CA ILE A 7 -20.74 4.81 4.00
C ILE A 7 -20.29 6.22 4.40
N LYS A 8 -19.23 6.27 5.21
CA LYS A 8 -18.60 7.48 5.77
C LYS A 8 -17.09 7.53 5.55
N VAL A 9 -16.49 6.39 5.26
CA VAL A 9 -15.05 6.26 5.06
C VAL A 9 -14.78 5.75 3.66
N ILE A 10 -13.85 6.40 2.96
CA ILE A 10 -13.34 5.94 1.66
C ILE A 10 -11.91 5.48 1.87
N VAL A 11 -11.62 4.25 1.47
CA VAL A 11 -10.27 3.69 1.47
C VAL A 11 -9.89 3.36 0.04
N SER A 12 -8.69 3.73 -0.37
CA SER A 12 -8.19 3.39 -1.70
C SER A 12 -6.74 2.95 -1.61
N ASP A 13 -6.40 1.87 -2.32
CA ASP A 13 -5.02 1.67 -2.75
C ASP A 13 -4.58 2.80 -3.70
N LEU A 14 -3.27 2.95 -3.87
CA LEU A 14 -2.65 3.98 -4.68
C LEU A 14 -2.27 3.47 -6.08
N ASP A 15 -1.39 2.47 -6.19
CA ASP A 15 -0.76 2.07 -7.45
C ASP A 15 -1.61 1.02 -8.18
N GLY A 16 -2.10 1.34 -9.38
CA GLY A 16 -3.06 0.46 -10.06
C GLY A 16 -4.50 0.67 -9.61
N THR A 17 -4.73 1.56 -8.64
CA THR A 17 -6.07 1.93 -8.16
C THR A 17 -6.36 3.42 -8.33
N LEU A 18 -5.73 4.28 -7.53
CA LEU A 18 -5.97 5.74 -7.56
C LEU A 18 -5.08 6.45 -8.60
N LEU A 19 -3.89 5.93 -8.86
CA LEU A 19 -2.96 6.44 -9.86
C LEU A 19 -3.19 5.82 -11.22
N ASN A 20 -3.09 6.65 -12.25
CA ASN A 20 -2.99 6.19 -13.63
C ASN A 20 -1.56 5.69 -13.95
N SER A 21 -1.36 5.24 -15.19
CA SER A 21 -0.09 4.77 -15.74
C SER A 21 1.04 5.78 -15.73
N ASN A 22 0.75 7.07 -15.60
CA ASN A 22 1.74 8.14 -15.42
C ASN A 22 2.09 8.38 -13.94
N HIS A 23 1.61 7.53 -13.03
CA HIS A 23 1.76 7.65 -11.58
C HIS A 23 1.23 8.97 -11.02
N THR A 24 0.16 9.51 -11.62
CA THR A 24 -0.53 10.72 -11.16
C THR A 24 -2.01 10.45 -10.85
N ILE A 25 -2.59 11.28 -9.99
CA ILE A 25 -4.03 11.30 -9.74
C ILE A 25 -4.67 12.23 -10.78
N SER A 26 -5.71 11.77 -11.47
CA SER A 26 -6.40 12.58 -12.48
C SER A 26 -7.19 13.73 -11.88
N ASP A 27 -7.38 14.81 -12.63
CA ASP A 27 -8.18 15.98 -12.22
C ASP A 27 -9.61 15.58 -11.81
N LYS A 28 -10.17 14.57 -12.48
CA LYS A 28 -11.49 14.03 -12.17
C LYS A 28 -11.50 13.35 -10.80
N THR A 29 -10.52 12.50 -10.53
CA THR A 29 -10.37 11.82 -9.24
C THR A 29 -10.14 12.82 -8.12
N ILE A 30 -9.27 13.82 -8.33
CA ILE A 30 -9.05 14.94 -7.41
C ILE A 30 -10.38 15.64 -7.10
N SER A 31 -11.14 16.02 -8.14
CA SER A 31 -12.42 16.72 -7.99
C SER A 31 -13.46 15.91 -7.21
N VAL A 32 -13.51 14.58 -7.40
CA VAL A 32 -14.42 13.69 -6.68
C VAL A 32 -14.01 13.57 -5.21
N PHE A 33 -12.72 13.39 -4.94
CA PHE A 33 -12.19 13.27 -3.59
C PHE A 33 -12.33 14.57 -2.80
N GLN A 34 -12.14 15.73 -3.42
CA GLN A 34 -12.40 17.03 -2.82
C GLN A 34 -13.88 17.19 -2.43
N LYS A 35 -14.82 16.73 -3.28
CA LYS A 35 -16.25 16.73 -2.93
C LYS A 35 -16.54 15.83 -1.73
N LEU A 36 -15.95 14.63 -1.68
CA LEU A 36 -16.09 13.74 -0.52
C LEU A 36 -15.59 14.40 0.76
N HIS A 37 -14.41 15.04 0.71
CA HIS A 37 -13.86 15.78 1.84
C HIS A 37 -14.79 16.91 2.31
N LEU A 38 -15.33 17.71 1.39
CA LEU A 38 -16.30 18.77 1.71
C LEU A 38 -17.60 18.23 2.34
N HIS A 39 -17.93 16.96 2.09
CA HIS A 39 -19.06 16.27 2.70
C HIS A 39 -18.68 15.44 3.94
N ASN A 40 -17.53 15.74 4.57
CA ASN A 40 -17.04 15.13 5.81
C ASN A 40 -16.84 13.61 5.73
N TYR A 41 -16.44 13.10 4.56
CA TYR A 41 -15.92 11.74 4.48
C TYR A 41 -14.51 11.67 5.03
N VAL A 42 -14.22 10.61 5.80
CA VAL A 42 -12.85 10.25 6.15
C VAL A 42 -12.23 9.57 4.93
N ILE A 43 -11.07 10.04 4.50
CA ILE A 43 -10.33 9.49 3.37
C ILE A 43 -9.05 8.86 3.89
N ILE A 44 -8.85 7.58 3.57
CA ILE A 44 -7.66 6.80 3.89
C ILE A 44 -7.04 6.31 2.57
N VAL A 45 -5.76 6.60 2.36
CA VAL A 45 -5.00 6.00 1.26
C VAL A 45 -4.07 4.94 1.84
N ALA A 46 -4.09 3.72 1.29
CA ALA A 46 -3.34 2.59 1.80
C ALA A 46 -2.42 1.98 0.73
N THR A 47 -1.11 2.13 0.86
CA THR A 47 -0.13 1.77 -0.18
C THR A 47 1.04 0.93 0.35
N GLY A 48 1.68 0.18 -0.55
CA GLY A 48 2.97 -0.48 -0.29
C GLY A 48 4.18 0.46 -0.35
N ARG A 49 4.01 1.67 -0.90
CA ARG A 49 5.05 2.70 -0.97
C ARG A 49 5.48 3.16 0.42
N HIS A 50 6.71 3.64 0.52
CA HIS A 50 7.18 4.37 1.68
C HIS A 50 6.47 5.72 1.81
N HIS A 51 6.29 6.23 3.03
CA HIS A 51 5.53 7.45 3.25
C HIS A 51 6.15 8.68 2.56
N LEU A 52 7.49 8.78 2.55
CA LEU A 52 8.21 9.84 1.84
C LEU A 52 7.98 9.84 0.30
N ASP A 53 7.61 8.69 -0.27
CA ASP A 53 7.31 8.55 -1.69
C ASP A 53 5.82 8.79 -2.00
N ALA A 54 4.93 8.44 -1.05
CA ALA A 54 3.48 8.57 -1.22
C ALA A 54 2.96 9.98 -0.91
N MET A 55 3.46 10.63 0.14
CA MET A 55 2.95 11.93 0.60
C MET A 55 2.96 13.02 -0.49
N PRO A 56 4.03 13.21 -1.29
CA PRO A 56 4.04 14.24 -2.33
C PRO A 56 2.96 14.04 -3.41
N ILE A 57 2.62 12.79 -3.69
CA ILE A 57 1.55 12.45 -4.64
C ILE A 57 0.19 12.84 -4.04
N LEU A 58 -0.02 12.55 -2.76
CA LEU A 58 -1.28 12.85 -2.06
C LEU A 58 -1.49 14.34 -1.83
N ASP A 59 -0.42 15.13 -1.74
CA ASP A 59 -0.51 16.59 -1.66
C ASP A 59 -1.28 17.18 -2.88
N SER A 60 -1.30 16.49 -4.03
CA SER A 60 -2.06 16.91 -5.22
C SER A 60 -3.58 16.87 -5.04
N LEU A 61 -4.10 16.13 -4.04
CA LEU A 61 -5.52 16.13 -3.71
C LEU A 61 -5.99 17.50 -3.18
N GLY A 62 -5.08 18.30 -2.62
CA GLY A 62 -5.38 19.64 -2.10
C GLY A 62 -6.10 19.65 -0.75
N PHE A 63 -6.16 18.52 -0.06
CA PHE A 63 -6.69 18.41 1.31
C PHE A 63 -6.00 17.25 2.04
N PRO A 64 -5.95 17.28 3.38
CA PRO A 64 -5.23 16.27 4.15
C PRO A 64 -6.02 14.96 4.26
N VAL A 65 -5.32 13.82 4.18
CA VAL A 65 -5.87 12.46 4.26
C VAL A 65 -5.07 11.60 5.23
N TYR A 66 -5.67 10.52 5.74
CA TYR A 66 -4.89 9.48 6.41
C TYR A 66 -4.05 8.72 5.38
N LEU A 67 -2.81 8.39 5.74
CA LEU A 67 -1.91 7.57 4.93
C LEU A 67 -1.48 6.32 5.70
N VAL A 68 -1.91 5.17 5.21
CA VAL A 68 -1.34 3.87 5.54
C VAL A 68 -0.26 3.56 4.50
N SER A 69 0.98 3.39 4.94
CA SER A 69 2.12 3.17 4.04
C SER A 69 2.91 1.93 4.43
N SER A 70 3.78 1.47 3.53
CA SER A 70 4.55 0.23 3.67
C SER A 70 3.66 -0.96 4.07
N ASN A 71 2.54 -1.12 3.37
CA ASN A 71 1.55 -2.20 3.56
C ASN A 71 0.93 -2.27 4.97
N GLY A 72 0.95 -1.19 5.75
CA GLY A 72 0.39 -1.16 7.11
C GLY A 72 1.42 -0.91 8.20
N ALA A 73 2.72 -0.93 7.89
CA ALA A 73 3.78 -0.73 8.88
C ALA A 73 3.84 0.71 9.43
N ARG A 74 3.17 1.66 8.77
CA ARG A 74 3.14 3.07 9.17
C ARG A 74 1.75 3.66 8.94
N ILE A 75 1.27 4.44 9.92
CA ILE A 75 0.07 5.27 9.80
C ILE A 75 0.44 6.72 10.05
N HIS A 76 0.13 7.59 9.10
CA HIS A 76 0.22 9.04 9.25
C HIS A 76 -1.18 9.66 9.25
N ALA A 77 -1.39 10.60 10.17
CA ALA A 77 -2.63 11.34 10.27
C ALA A 77 -2.74 12.41 9.17
N PRO A 78 -3.92 13.04 9.00
CA PRO A 78 -4.12 14.15 8.06
C PRO A 78 -3.12 15.31 8.24
N ASP A 79 -2.69 15.60 9.48
CA ASP A 79 -1.67 16.62 9.77
C ASP A 79 -0.23 16.15 9.54
N LYS A 80 -0.05 14.99 8.91
CA LYS A 80 1.23 14.29 8.63
C LYS A 80 1.95 13.76 9.87
N LYS A 81 1.33 13.76 11.05
CA LYS A 81 1.91 13.15 12.26
C LYS A 81 1.91 11.63 12.15
N LEU A 82 3.03 10.99 12.48
CA LEU A 82 3.13 9.54 12.64
C LEU A 82 2.30 9.09 13.86
N LEU A 83 1.26 8.29 13.63
CA LEU A 83 0.37 7.75 14.67
C LEU A 83 0.76 6.34 15.09
N TYR A 84 1.28 5.56 14.15
CA TYR A 84 1.64 4.16 14.37
C TYR A 84 2.85 3.79 13.52
N SER A 85 3.77 3.06 14.13
CA SER A 85 4.89 2.42 13.44
C SER A 85 5.07 1.00 13.96
N PHE A 86 5.39 0.12 13.02
CA PHE A 86 5.79 -1.25 13.31
C PHE A 86 7.01 -1.61 12.48
N ASP A 87 8.06 -2.03 13.15
CA ASP A 87 9.31 -2.46 12.52
C ASP A 87 9.50 -3.96 12.74
N ILE A 88 10.08 -4.60 11.73
CA ILE A 88 10.67 -5.91 11.89
C ILE A 88 11.81 -5.76 12.91
N LYS A 89 11.85 -6.67 13.88
CA LYS A 89 12.88 -6.69 14.90
C LYS A 89 14.28 -6.90 14.29
N SER A 90 15.27 -6.27 14.92
CA SER A 90 16.67 -6.33 14.47
C SER A 90 17.20 -7.75 14.35
N ASP A 91 16.91 -8.63 15.31
CA ASP A 91 17.35 -10.03 15.29
C ASP A 91 16.75 -10.83 14.12
N HIS A 92 15.48 -10.58 13.78
CA HIS A 92 14.82 -11.20 12.62
C HIS A 92 15.41 -10.72 11.28
N ILE A 93 15.74 -9.43 11.15
CA ILE A 93 16.38 -8.93 9.91
C ILE A 93 17.82 -9.46 9.82
N GLN A 94 18.56 -9.42 10.94
CA GLN A 94 19.92 -9.93 10.98
C GLN A 94 19.98 -11.41 10.59
N SER A 95 19.04 -12.22 11.06
CA SER A 95 18.98 -13.65 10.71
C SER A 95 18.68 -13.89 9.23
N VAL A 96 17.84 -13.05 8.61
CA VAL A 96 17.59 -13.08 7.16
C VAL A 96 18.84 -12.67 6.36
N LEU A 97 19.50 -11.58 6.76
CA LEU A 97 20.69 -11.08 6.06
C LEU A 97 21.93 -11.96 6.28
N SER A 98 21.90 -12.85 7.27
CA SER A 98 22.93 -13.88 7.50
C SER A 98 22.76 -15.11 6.61
N ILE A 99 21.67 -15.21 5.83
CA ILE A 99 21.51 -16.26 4.82
C ILE A 99 22.43 -15.95 3.63
N ASP A 100 22.95 -17.01 2.99
CA ASP A 100 23.62 -16.90 1.69
C ASP A 100 22.65 -16.38 0.62
N ILE A 101 22.73 -15.07 0.36
CA ILE A 101 22.00 -14.36 -0.69
C ILE A 101 23.00 -14.07 -1.81
N ASP A 102 22.62 -14.44 -3.03
CA ASP A 102 23.44 -14.19 -4.22
C ASP A 102 23.81 -12.69 -4.30
N PRO A 103 25.11 -12.34 -4.40
CA PRO A 103 25.57 -10.94 -4.45
C PRO A 103 25.02 -10.16 -5.67
N ASP A 104 24.52 -10.86 -6.70
CA ASP A 104 23.82 -10.25 -7.82
C ASP A 104 22.43 -9.70 -7.42
N ILE A 105 21.86 -10.11 -6.29
CA ILE A 105 20.60 -9.56 -5.79
C ILE A 105 20.86 -8.25 -5.06
N THR A 106 20.11 -7.21 -5.43
CA THR A 106 20.11 -5.97 -4.66
C THR A 106 19.21 -6.18 -3.46
N THR A 107 19.75 -6.00 -2.26
CA THR A 107 19.03 -6.10 -1.00
C THR A 107 18.89 -4.71 -0.43
N VAL A 108 17.66 -4.34 -0.05
CA VAL A 108 17.32 -3.03 0.50
C VAL A 108 16.59 -3.23 1.82
N LEU A 109 17.09 -2.57 2.86
CA LEU A 109 16.45 -2.45 4.16
C LEU A 109 15.86 -1.04 4.28
N PHE A 110 14.53 -0.95 4.31
CA PHE A 110 13.82 0.31 4.49
C PHE A 110 13.84 0.70 5.97
N LYS A 111 14.41 1.85 6.32
CA LYS A 111 14.30 2.51 7.64
C LYS A 111 13.52 3.82 7.49
N GLU A 112 13.31 4.58 8.57
CA GLU A 112 12.42 5.75 8.55
C GLU A 112 12.82 6.80 7.49
N ASP A 113 14.04 7.31 7.55
CA ASP A 113 14.49 8.40 6.66
C ASP A 113 15.50 7.97 5.59
N ILE A 114 15.88 6.69 5.63
CA ILE A 114 16.92 6.13 4.77
C ILE A 114 16.57 4.71 4.39
N TRP A 115 16.90 4.29 3.17
CA TRP A 115 17.04 2.87 2.91
C TRP A 115 18.53 2.52 2.83
N PHE A 116 18.87 1.39 3.44
CA PHE A 116 20.19 0.81 3.34
C PHE A 116 20.20 -0.20 2.20
N THR A 117 21.24 -0.18 1.37
CA THR A 117 21.38 -1.10 0.25
C THR A 117 22.77 -1.71 0.22
N ASN A 118 22.89 -2.96 -0.22
CA ASN A 118 24.20 -3.60 -0.46
C ASN A 118 24.86 -3.12 -1.76
N LYS A 119 24.10 -2.52 -2.68
CA LYS A 119 24.64 -1.96 -3.93
C LYS A 119 23.72 -0.92 -4.55
N TYR A 120 24.31 -0.05 -5.37
CA TYR A 120 23.54 0.88 -6.18
C TYR A 120 22.80 0.14 -7.29
N ASN A 121 21.49 0.38 -7.38
CA ASN A 121 20.65 -0.12 -8.47
C ASN A 121 19.95 1.07 -9.13
N LYS A 122 20.42 1.41 -10.33
CA LYS A 122 19.91 2.57 -11.07
C LYS A 122 18.42 2.43 -11.38
N LYS A 123 17.95 1.25 -11.80
CA LYS A 123 16.54 1.01 -12.10
C LYS A 123 15.65 1.24 -10.89
N LEU A 124 16.07 0.77 -9.71
CA LEU A 124 15.33 0.99 -8.47
C LEU A 124 15.31 2.47 -8.07
N ASN A 125 16.43 3.17 -8.21
CA ASN A 125 16.55 4.58 -7.86
C ASN A 125 15.79 5.50 -8.83
N ASP A 126 15.71 5.13 -10.11
CA ASP A 126 15.02 5.92 -11.15
C ASP A 126 13.48 5.93 -10.96
N PHE A 127 12.91 5.06 -10.12
CA PHE A 127 11.50 5.14 -9.71
C PHE A 127 11.18 6.36 -8.84
N GLN A 128 12.20 7.02 -8.28
CA GLN A 128 12.07 8.26 -7.52
C GLN A 128 12.62 9.42 -8.36
N PRO A 129 11.78 10.12 -9.14
CA PRO A 129 12.23 11.26 -9.94
C PRO A 129 12.81 12.40 -9.08
N GLU A 130 12.38 12.47 -7.82
CA GLU A 130 13.05 13.23 -6.76
C GLU A 130 13.47 12.26 -5.65
N ILE A 131 14.78 12.13 -5.41
CA ILE A 131 15.33 11.28 -4.34
C ILE A 131 15.04 11.92 -2.98
N ARG A 132 13.80 11.77 -2.53
CA ARG A 132 13.34 12.18 -1.19
C ARG A 132 13.69 11.12 -0.15
N TYR A 133 13.80 9.87 -0.58
CA TYR A 133 14.21 8.75 0.25
C TYR A 133 15.55 8.20 -0.24
N ARG A 134 16.62 8.45 0.52
CA ARG A 134 17.98 8.34 0.00
C ARG A 134 18.53 6.92 0.10
N PRO A 135 19.16 6.39 -0.97
CA PRO A 135 19.99 5.19 -0.89
C PRO A 135 21.29 5.45 -0.14
N GLU A 136 21.55 4.66 0.89
CA GLU A 136 22.88 4.56 1.50
C GLU A 136 23.46 3.16 1.31
N LEU A 137 24.67 3.12 0.76
CA LEU A 137 25.41 1.88 0.55
C LEU A 137 26.03 1.44 1.87
N VAL A 138 25.67 0.24 2.34
CA VAL A 138 26.18 -0.31 3.60
C VAL A 138 26.75 -1.71 3.42
N ASN A 139 27.67 -2.09 4.29
CA ASN A 139 27.99 -3.50 4.51
C ASN A 139 27.04 -4.04 5.59
N PHE A 140 26.08 -4.88 5.19
CA PHE A 140 25.11 -5.45 6.13
C PHE A 140 25.75 -6.29 7.24
N ASN A 141 26.99 -6.77 7.08
CA ASN A 141 27.70 -7.50 8.14
C ASN A 141 28.25 -6.60 9.26
N GLU A 142 28.27 -5.27 9.05
CA GLU A 142 28.85 -4.29 9.97
C GLU A 142 27.78 -3.42 10.66
N LEU A 143 26.49 -3.68 10.42
CA LEU A 143 25.41 -2.92 11.06
C LEU A 143 25.26 -3.30 12.54
N GLU A 144 25.07 -2.29 13.38
CA GLU A 144 24.75 -2.47 14.80
C GLU A 144 23.23 -2.60 15.04
N ASP A 145 22.41 -1.94 14.21
CA ASP A 145 20.95 -1.96 14.29
C ASP A 145 20.32 -2.29 12.93
N TYR A 146 19.65 -3.44 12.91
CA TYR A 146 18.96 -3.95 11.74
C TYR A 146 17.45 -3.67 11.75
N ALA A 147 16.88 -3.10 12.82
CA ALA A 147 15.44 -2.86 12.87
C ALA A 147 15.01 -1.99 11.68
N GLY A 148 13.87 -2.32 11.07
CA GLY A 148 13.40 -1.58 9.91
C GLY A 148 12.01 -1.99 9.45
N ILE A 149 11.49 -1.21 8.52
CA ILE A 149 10.12 -1.24 8.05
C ILE A 149 9.86 -2.49 7.22
N LYS A 150 10.74 -2.75 6.24
CA LYS A 150 10.65 -3.88 5.32
C LYS A 150 11.99 -4.20 4.69
N LEU A 151 12.13 -5.45 4.23
CA LEU A 151 13.20 -5.89 3.34
C LEU A 151 12.67 -5.97 1.91
N LEU A 152 13.49 -5.57 0.95
CA LEU A 152 13.25 -5.73 -0.48
C LEU A 152 14.45 -6.40 -1.13
N PHE A 153 14.17 -7.40 -1.95
CA PHE A 153 15.13 -8.07 -2.81
C PHE A 153 14.75 -7.80 -4.26
N THR A 154 15.68 -7.29 -5.07
CA THR A 154 15.42 -7.04 -6.49
C THR A 154 16.46 -7.65 -7.41
N HIS A 155 15.96 -8.30 -8.46
CA HIS A 155 16.71 -8.98 -9.50
C HIS A 155 15.83 -9.26 -10.73
N GLU A 156 16.37 -9.14 -11.94
CA GLU A 156 15.63 -9.38 -13.21
C GLU A 156 15.21 -10.85 -13.40
N ASN A 157 16.04 -11.77 -12.91
CA ASN A 157 15.70 -13.20 -12.86
C ASN A 157 14.78 -13.51 -11.67
N HIS A 158 13.48 -13.65 -11.93
CA HIS A 158 12.45 -13.98 -10.96
C HIS A 158 12.76 -15.26 -10.16
N SER A 159 13.35 -16.29 -10.78
CA SER A 159 13.69 -17.55 -10.11
C SER A 159 14.75 -17.37 -9.01
N LYS A 160 15.65 -16.38 -9.13
CA LYS A 160 16.58 -16.03 -8.04
C LYS A 160 15.83 -15.47 -6.83
N LEU A 161 14.80 -14.65 -7.07
CA LEU A 161 13.96 -14.10 -6.00
C LEU A 161 13.13 -15.19 -5.34
N LEU A 162 12.57 -16.13 -6.11
CA LEU A 162 11.87 -17.29 -5.56
C LEU A 162 12.80 -18.13 -4.67
N ALA A 163 14.06 -18.36 -5.08
CA ALA A 163 15.02 -19.08 -4.26
C ALA A 163 15.34 -18.35 -2.94
N VAL A 164 15.46 -17.02 -2.95
CA VAL A 164 15.60 -16.21 -1.72
C VAL A 164 14.36 -16.34 -0.86
N ARG A 165 13.16 -16.20 -1.44
CA ARG A 165 11.90 -16.36 -0.74
C ARG A 165 11.84 -17.69 0.01
N ASP A 166 12.07 -18.78 -0.70
CA ASP A 166 11.93 -20.13 -0.16
C ASP A 166 12.92 -20.37 0.98
N ARG A 167 14.17 -19.91 0.85
CA ARG A 167 15.17 -19.98 1.93
C ARG A 167 14.78 -19.17 3.16
N ILE A 168 14.22 -17.98 2.97
CA ILE A 168 13.76 -17.14 4.09
C ILE A 168 12.61 -17.84 4.80
N LEU A 169 11.59 -18.29 4.06
CA LEU A 169 10.40 -18.93 4.62
C LEU A 169 10.70 -20.27 5.31
N GLU A 170 11.64 -21.06 4.78
CA GLU A 170 12.07 -22.32 5.39
C GLU A 170 12.71 -22.09 6.78
N LYS A 171 13.50 -21.02 6.94
CA LYS A 171 14.21 -20.72 8.19
C LYS A 171 13.42 -19.85 9.18
N HIS A 172 12.40 -19.15 8.70
CA HIS A 172 11.66 -18.12 9.44
C HIS A 172 10.15 -18.30 9.31
N GLU A 173 9.70 -19.56 9.39
CA GLU A 173 8.29 -19.91 9.21
C GLU A 173 7.40 -19.08 10.15
N GLY A 174 6.41 -18.43 9.56
CA GLY A 174 5.44 -17.65 10.31
C GLY A 174 6.03 -16.43 11.03
N LEU A 175 7.15 -15.87 10.56
CA LEU A 175 7.65 -14.56 11.01
C LEU A 175 7.29 -13.41 10.06
N PHE A 176 7.15 -13.69 8.77
CA PHE A 176 7.01 -12.64 7.76
C PHE A 176 5.80 -12.83 6.85
N ASN A 177 5.21 -11.72 6.44
CA ASN A 177 4.43 -11.62 5.22
C ASN A 177 5.37 -11.27 4.06
N HIS A 178 5.08 -11.77 2.86
CA HIS A 178 5.86 -11.46 1.68
C HIS A 178 4.97 -11.24 0.48
N ALA A 179 5.43 -10.40 -0.44
CA ALA A 179 4.71 -10.11 -1.68
C ALA A 179 5.70 -9.79 -2.80
N PHE A 180 5.28 -10.05 -4.04
CA PHE A 180 5.94 -9.45 -5.20
C PHE A 180 5.18 -8.18 -5.57
N SER A 181 5.77 -7.01 -5.34
CA SER A 181 5.18 -5.73 -5.78
C SER A 181 5.34 -5.53 -7.29
N LEU A 182 6.44 -6.05 -7.84
CA LEU A 182 6.69 -6.22 -9.27
C LEU A 182 7.33 -7.60 -9.48
N PRO A 183 7.32 -8.18 -10.70
CA PRO A 183 7.95 -9.48 -10.95
C PRO A 183 9.43 -9.57 -10.53
N PHE A 184 10.11 -8.42 -10.46
CA PHE A 184 11.52 -8.28 -10.08
C PHE A 184 11.73 -7.66 -8.69
N CYS A 185 10.68 -7.50 -7.88
CA CYS A 185 10.72 -6.91 -6.53
C CYS A 185 10.01 -7.82 -5.54
N LEU A 186 10.76 -8.50 -4.67
CA LEU A 186 10.27 -9.33 -3.59
C LEU A 186 10.41 -8.58 -2.26
N GLU A 187 9.29 -8.39 -1.57
CA GLU A 187 9.24 -7.67 -0.30
C GLU A 187 8.91 -8.62 0.85
N PHE A 188 9.51 -8.34 2.01
CA PHE A 188 9.22 -8.98 3.29
C PHE A 188 8.90 -7.92 4.34
N MET A 189 7.79 -8.13 5.04
CA MET A 189 7.35 -7.35 6.21
C MET A 189 7.11 -8.30 7.37
N ASP A 190 7.01 -7.77 8.59
CA ASP A 190 6.55 -8.58 9.72
C ASP A 190 5.16 -9.17 9.42
N LYS A 191 4.89 -10.40 9.86
CA LYS A 191 3.61 -11.08 9.62
C LYS A 191 2.38 -10.33 10.13
N SER A 192 2.56 -9.46 11.12
CA SER A 192 1.49 -8.67 11.72
C SER A 192 1.17 -7.41 10.91
N VAL A 193 2.00 -7.06 9.92
CA VAL A 193 1.80 -5.92 9.03
C VAL A 193 0.84 -6.32 7.92
N ASP A 194 -0.30 -5.63 7.88
CA ASP A 194 -1.32 -5.70 6.84
C ASP A 194 -2.06 -4.36 6.73
N LYS A 195 -2.51 -4.00 5.53
CA LYS A 195 -3.26 -2.75 5.31
C LYS A 195 -4.55 -2.74 6.12
N SER A 196 -5.30 -3.85 6.19
CA SER A 196 -6.56 -3.94 6.92
C SER A 196 -6.37 -3.72 8.42
N VAL A 197 -5.31 -4.27 9.01
CA VAL A 197 -4.96 -4.05 10.42
C VAL A 197 -4.68 -2.57 10.70
N ALA A 198 -3.92 -1.92 9.84
CA ALA A 198 -3.64 -0.49 9.97
C ALA A 198 -4.89 0.38 9.76
N ILE A 199 -5.75 0.02 8.81
CA ILE A 199 -7.03 0.69 8.58
C ILE A 199 -7.95 0.52 9.80
N ALA A 200 -8.00 -0.66 10.40
CA ALA A 200 -8.80 -0.92 11.60
C ALA A 200 -8.44 0.03 12.75
N ASN A 201 -7.15 0.29 12.96
CA ASN A 201 -6.68 1.26 13.96
C ASN A 201 -7.19 2.68 13.66
N ILE A 202 -7.20 3.10 12.40
CA ILE A 202 -7.73 4.42 12.00
C ILE A 202 -9.24 4.47 12.23
N LEU A 203 -9.96 3.42 11.85
CA LEU A 203 -11.41 3.33 12.04
C LEU A 203 -11.79 3.42 13.53
N GLU A 204 -11.06 2.74 14.41
CA GLU A 204 -11.27 2.83 15.86
C GLU A 204 -11.07 4.27 16.36
N LEU A 205 -10.00 4.95 15.94
CA LEU A 205 -9.73 6.35 16.29
C LEU A 205 -10.85 7.29 15.84
N GLU A 206 -11.42 7.04 14.67
CA GLU A 206 -12.51 7.83 14.08
C GLU A 206 -13.91 7.36 14.51
N ASN A 207 -14.01 6.36 15.38
CA ASN A 207 -15.26 5.73 15.84
C ASN A 207 -16.12 5.15 14.69
N PHE A 208 -15.47 4.59 13.68
CA PHE A 208 -16.11 3.87 12.58
C PHE A 208 -15.79 2.37 12.62
N SER A 209 -16.54 1.61 11.83
CA SER A 209 -16.25 0.20 11.55
C SER A 209 -16.03 -0.02 10.06
N PHE A 210 -15.47 -1.18 9.68
CA PHE A 210 -15.32 -1.53 8.26
C PHE A 210 -16.65 -1.53 7.50
N GLN A 211 -17.79 -1.78 8.16
CA GLN A 211 -19.11 -1.76 7.53
C GLN A 211 -19.52 -0.38 6.99
N GLU A 212 -18.83 0.68 7.42
CA GLU A 212 -19.04 2.07 6.99
C GLU A 212 -18.02 2.51 5.94
N THR A 213 -17.20 1.58 5.44
CA THR A 213 -16.15 1.82 4.45
C THR A 213 -16.56 1.43 3.04
N LEU A 214 -16.15 2.24 2.06
CA LEU A 214 -16.03 1.86 0.66
C LEU A 214 -14.53 1.73 0.34
N VAL A 215 -14.09 0.54 -0.06
CA VAL A 215 -12.67 0.19 -0.25
C VAL A 215 -12.40 -0.18 -1.70
N PHE A 216 -11.34 0.38 -2.28
CA PHE A 216 -10.84 0.05 -3.61
C PHE A 216 -9.44 -0.55 -3.55
N GLY A 217 -9.17 -1.55 -4.38
CA GLY A 217 -7.86 -2.17 -4.50
C GLY A 217 -7.74 -3.06 -5.74
N ASP A 218 -6.50 -3.41 -6.08
CA ASP A 218 -6.17 -4.23 -7.23
C ASP A 218 -5.08 -5.28 -6.96
N GLY A 219 -4.40 -5.20 -5.82
CA GLY A 219 -3.31 -6.09 -5.42
C GLY A 219 -3.69 -7.13 -4.37
N TYR A 220 -2.87 -8.17 -4.22
CA TYR A 220 -3.05 -9.18 -3.16
C TYR A 220 -2.90 -8.62 -1.75
N ASN A 221 -2.07 -7.58 -1.59
CA ASN A 221 -1.95 -6.82 -0.35
C ASN A 221 -3.21 -6.01 0.01
N ASP A 222 -4.21 -5.97 -0.88
CA ASP A 222 -5.52 -5.34 -0.66
C ASP A 222 -6.59 -6.35 -0.24
N GLU A 223 -6.32 -7.65 -0.32
CA GLU A 223 -7.32 -8.71 -0.15
C GLU A 223 -8.09 -8.57 1.17
N ASN A 224 -7.38 -8.43 2.30
CA ASN A 224 -8.01 -8.36 3.60
C ASN A 224 -8.88 -7.10 3.76
N MET A 225 -8.37 -5.92 3.35
CA MET A 225 -9.16 -4.69 3.43
C MET A 225 -10.39 -4.72 2.50
N LEU A 226 -10.29 -5.38 1.34
CA LEU A 226 -11.40 -5.57 0.41
C LEU A 226 -12.46 -6.54 0.95
N ARG A 227 -12.03 -7.61 1.64
CA ARG A 227 -12.93 -8.59 2.27
C ARG A 227 -13.70 -8.02 3.46
N GLU A 228 -13.03 -7.23 4.28
CA GLU A 228 -13.60 -6.70 5.52
C GLU A 228 -14.56 -5.53 5.27
N ALA A 229 -14.37 -4.80 4.16
CA ALA A 229 -15.14 -3.63 3.78
C ALA A 229 -16.66 -3.85 3.73
N GLY A 230 -17.41 -2.84 4.16
CA GLY A 230 -18.85 -2.77 3.94
C GLY A 230 -19.21 -2.75 2.45
N ILE A 231 -18.37 -2.10 1.63
CA ILE A 231 -18.37 -2.25 0.17
C ILE A 231 -16.91 -2.36 -0.30
N GLY A 232 -16.49 -3.56 -0.69
CA GLY A 232 -15.22 -3.79 -1.38
C GLY A 232 -15.40 -3.77 -2.89
N VAL A 233 -14.50 -3.07 -3.61
CA VAL A 233 -14.54 -2.93 -5.06
C VAL A 233 -13.17 -3.23 -5.65
N LEU A 234 -13.12 -4.22 -6.54
CA LEU A 234 -11.92 -4.55 -7.30
C LEU A 234 -11.79 -3.63 -8.52
N MET A 235 -10.56 -3.24 -8.85
CA MET A 235 -10.26 -2.61 -10.12
C MET A 235 -10.22 -3.64 -11.25
N ASP A 236 -10.65 -3.27 -12.46
CA ASP A 236 -10.60 -4.20 -13.60
C ASP A 236 -9.17 -4.56 -14.04
N ASN A 237 -8.16 -3.74 -13.70
CA ASN A 237 -6.76 -4.09 -13.92
C ASN A 237 -6.18 -5.05 -12.85
N ALA A 238 -6.97 -5.46 -11.85
CA ALA A 238 -6.53 -6.44 -10.85
C ALA A 238 -6.22 -7.81 -11.50
N PRO A 239 -5.26 -8.60 -10.97
CA PRO A 239 -4.98 -9.94 -11.44
C PRO A 239 -6.23 -10.82 -11.46
N GLN A 240 -6.39 -11.61 -12.52
CA GLN A 240 -7.55 -12.48 -12.70
C GLN A 240 -7.76 -13.45 -11.52
N SER A 241 -6.67 -14.02 -10.99
CA SER A 241 -6.70 -14.90 -9.83
C SER A 241 -7.15 -14.21 -8.54
N LEU A 242 -6.92 -12.89 -8.39
CA LEU A 242 -7.46 -12.13 -7.25
C LEU A 242 -8.96 -11.91 -7.41
N LYS A 243 -9.43 -11.60 -8.63
CA LYS A 243 -10.87 -11.50 -8.93
C LYS A 243 -11.60 -12.83 -8.66
N GLU A 244 -10.98 -13.95 -9.02
CA GLU A 244 -11.50 -15.31 -8.75
C GLU A 244 -11.49 -15.68 -7.27
N LEU A 245 -10.56 -15.12 -6.50
CA LEU A 245 -10.47 -15.29 -5.04
C LEU A 245 -11.52 -14.46 -4.27
N LEU A 246 -12.06 -13.42 -4.92
CA LEU A 246 -13.04 -12.46 -4.38
C LEU A 246 -14.26 -12.29 -5.30
N PRO A 247 -14.92 -13.38 -5.74
CA PRO A 247 -15.93 -13.34 -6.80
C PRO A 247 -17.22 -12.60 -6.38
N GLN A 248 -17.39 -12.36 -5.08
CA GLN A 248 -18.52 -11.62 -4.53
C GLN A 248 -18.38 -10.09 -4.65
N LEU A 249 -17.18 -9.58 -4.92
CA LEU A 249 -16.95 -8.13 -4.97
C LEU A 249 -17.37 -7.55 -6.32
N GLU A 250 -17.84 -6.31 -6.29
CA GLU A 250 -18.08 -5.56 -7.53
C GLU A 250 -16.74 -5.22 -8.19
N ILE A 251 -16.72 -5.20 -9.53
CA ILE A 251 -15.55 -4.79 -10.31
C ILE A 251 -15.88 -3.45 -10.96
N THR A 252 -15.07 -2.42 -10.70
CA THR A 252 -15.13 -1.13 -11.42
C THR A 252 -14.16 -1.12 -12.60
N THR A 253 -14.21 -0.08 -13.43
CA THR A 253 -13.28 0.06 -14.57
C THR A 253 -11.83 0.26 -14.11
N THR A 254 -10.89 0.26 -15.04
CA THR A 254 -9.46 0.39 -14.72
C THR A 254 -9.11 1.76 -14.13
N ASN A 255 -7.96 1.82 -13.47
CA ASN A 255 -7.31 3.07 -13.05
C ASN A 255 -7.10 4.06 -14.21
N GLU A 256 -6.82 3.59 -15.43
CA GLU A 256 -6.68 4.44 -16.64
C GLU A 256 -7.96 5.18 -17.04
N THR A 257 -9.11 4.69 -16.58
CA THR A 257 -10.43 5.23 -16.95
C THR A 257 -11.13 5.89 -15.76
N ASP A 258 -10.39 6.23 -14.71
CA ASP A 258 -10.89 6.81 -13.46
C ASP A 258 -11.92 5.91 -12.75
N GLY A 259 -11.70 4.59 -12.72
CA GLY A 259 -12.63 3.61 -12.16
C GLY A 259 -13.10 3.94 -10.74
N VAL A 260 -12.20 4.39 -9.87
CA VAL A 260 -12.52 4.84 -8.51
C VAL A 260 -13.47 6.04 -8.54
N ALA A 261 -13.13 7.10 -9.27
CA ALA A 261 -13.92 8.33 -9.34
C ALA A 261 -15.30 8.11 -9.97
N ASN A 262 -15.37 7.27 -11.02
CA ASN A 262 -16.62 6.88 -11.66
C ASN A 262 -17.54 6.13 -10.71
N TYR A 263 -16.98 5.16 -9.98
CA TYR A 263 -17.75 4.36 -9.02
C TYR A 263 -18.34 5.25 -7.93
N ILE A 264 -17.51 6.09 -7.30
CA ILE A 264 -17.93 7.01 -6.25
C ILE A 264 -19.01 7.98 -6.77
N THR A 265 -18.80 8.57 -7.94
CA THR A 265 -19.76 9.53 -8.52
C THR A 265 -21.13 8.88 -8.70
N ASN A 266 -21.16 7.69 -9.29
CA ASN A 266 -22.41 7.00 -9.62
C ASN A 266 -23.11 6.42 -8.39
N LYS A 267 -22.35 5.82 -7.46
CA LYS A 267 -22.90 5.03 -6.36
C LYS A 267 -23.07 5.82 -5.07
N ILE A 268 -22.28 6.87 -4.86
CA ILE A 268 -22.25 7.63 -3.61
C ILE A 268 -22.76 9.07 -3.79
N ILE A 269 -22.29 9.79 -4.81
CA ILE A 269 -22.64 11.21 -4.99
C ILE A 269 -24.03 11.35 -5.61
N ASN A 270 -24.26 10.75 -6.77
CA ASN A 270 -25.53 10.89 -7.50
C ASN A 270 -26.70 10.25 -6.74
N SER A 271 -26.46 9.11 -6.09
CA SER A 271 -27.48 8.43 -5.28
C SER A 271 -27.94 9.23 -4.06
N LYS A 272 -27.10 10.12 -3.52
CA LYS A 272 -27.48 11.04 -2.43
C LYS A 272 -28.28 12.26 -2.92
N LEU A 273 -28.01 12.73 -4.14
CA LEU A 273 -28.74 13.85 -4.74
C LEU A 273 -30.18 13.46 -5.15
N GLU A 274 -30.39 12.22 -5.59
CA GLU A 274 -31.73 11.69 -5.90
C GLU A 274 -32.63 11.50 -4.67
N LEU A 275 -32.04 11.40 -3.46
CA LEU A 275 -32.78 11.26 -2.19
C LEU A 275 -33.09 12.60 -1.52
N GLN A 276 -32.61 13.72 -2.08
CA GLN A 276 -32.87 15.09 -1.61
C GLN A 276 -33.88 15.84 -2.51
N GLN A 277 -34.44 15.18 -3.52
CA GLN A 277 -35.56 15.63 -4.35
C GLN A 277 -36.81 14.83 -4.01
#